data_AF-A0A139N0C1-F1
#
_entry.id   AF-A0A139N0C1-F1
#
_cell.length_a   1.000
_cell.length_b   1.000
_cell.length_c   1.000
_cell.angle_alpha   90.00
_cell.angle_beta   90.00
_cell.angle_gamma   90.00
#
_symmetry.space_group_name_H-M   'P 1'
#
loop_
_entity.id
_entity.type
_entity.pdbx_description
1 polymer ?
#
loop_
_entity_poly.entity_id
_entity_poly.type
_entity_poly.pdbx_seq_one_letter_code
_entity_poly.pdbx_strand_id
1 'polypeptide(L)'
;MNQTVQYLQELTAIPSPTGFTAEVADYLVKTLEGLGYEPVRTNKGGVHVVVKGANDAQHRVVTAHVDTLGAIVRAVKPDGRLKLDRIGGFPWNMIEGENCLVHVASSGKTISGTILVHQTS
;
A
#
# COMPACT_ATOMS: atom_id res chain seq x y z
N MET A 1 -13.58 -2.70 20.86
CA MET A 1 -13.61 -2.17 19.48
C MET A 1 -14.18 -3.25 18.57
N ASN A 2 -14.90 -2.91 17.50
CA ASN A 2 -15.41 -3.89 16.53
C ASN A 2 -14.23 -4.58 15.82
N GLN A 3 -14.24 -5.91 15.72
CA GLN A 3 -13.18 -6.72 15.08
C GLN A 3 -12.83 -6.22 13.67
N THR A 4 -13.83 -5.83 12.87
CA THR A 4 -13.61 -5.29 11.53
C THR A 4 -12.86 -3.96 11.55
N VAL A 5 -13.19 -3.09 12.50
CA VAL A 5 -12.53 -1.78 12.64
C VAL A 5 -11.07 -1.97 13.07
N GLN A 6 -10.81 -2.90 14.00
CA GLN A 6 -9.43 -3.21 14.40
C GLN A 6 -8.61 -3.76 13.23
N TYR A 7 -9.18 -4.69 12.45
CA TYR A 7 -8.52 -5.21 11.24
C TYR A 7 -8.23 -4.09 10.23
N LEU A 8 -9.18 -3.18 9.99
CA LEU A 8 -8.97 -2.04 9.10
C LEU A 8 -7.87 -1.10 9.61
N GLN A 9 -7.80 -0.85 10.92
CA GLN A 9 -6.75 -0.03 11.51
C GLN A 9 -5.36 -0.66 11.31
N GLU A 10 -5.23 -1.96 11.52
CA GLU A 10 -3.98 -2.69 11.29
C GLU A 10 -3.59 -2.69 9.80
N LEU A 11 -4.54 -2.99 8.91
CA LEU A 11 -4.31 -3.04 7.47
C LEU A 11 -3.93 -1.68 6.89
N THR A 12 -4.65 -0.61 7.29
CA THR A 12 -4.42 0.75 6.76
C THR A 12 -3.20 1.44 7.38
N ALA A 13 -2.67 0.93 8.49
CA ALA A 13 -1.42 1.42 9.07
C ALA A 13 -0.17 0.97 8.29
N ILE A 14 -0.28 -0.04 7.42
CA ILE A 14 0.82 -0.54 6.59
C ILE A 14 0.89 0.29 5.30
N PRO A 15 1.98 1.04 5.04
CA PRO A 15 2.12 1.78 3.79
C PRO A 15 2.20 0.82 2.60
N SER A 16 1.33 1.02 1.61
CA SER A 16 1.26 0.15 0.44
C SER A 16 1.02 0.87 -0.90
N PRO A 17 1.72 1.98 -1.22
CA PRO A 17 1.49 2.66 -2.49
C PRO A 17 1.74 1.71 -3.68
N THR A 18 1.05 1.92 -4.81
CA THR A 18 1.18 1.06 -5.99
C THR A 18 2.65 0.81 -6.36
N GLY A 19 3.05 -0.46 -6.41
CA GLY A 19 4.43 -0.91 -6.66
C GLY A 19 5.25 -1.20 -5.39
N PHE A 20 4.75 -0.86 -4.20
CA PHE A 20 5.39 -1.11 -2.90
C PHE A 20 4.40 -1.82 -1.95
N THR A 21 4.00 -3.05 -2.29
CA THR A 21 2.93 -3.78 -1.59
C THR A 21 3.39 -5.07 -0.89
N ALA A 22 4.70 -5.31 -0.80
CA ALA A 22 5.22 -6.55 -0.25
C ALA A 22 4.82 -6.76 1.22
N GLU A 23 4.95 -5.72 2.06
CA GLU A 23 4.65 -5.80 3.49
C GLU A 23 3.16 -6.04 3.75
N VAL A 24 2.27 -5.33 3.05
CA VAL A 24 0.82 -5.58 3.19
C VAL A 24 0.44 -6.97 2.67
N ALA A 25 1.10 -7.47 1.63
CA ALA A 25 0.90 -8.85 1.17
C ALA A 25 1.38 -9.87 2.21
N ASP A 26 2.48 -9.61 2.92
CA ASP A 26 3.00 -10.47 4.00
C ASP A 26 2.00 -10.53 5.16
N TYR A 27 1.45 -9.37 5.53
CA TYR A 27 0.37 -9.28 6.51
C TYR A 27 -0.85 -10.10 6.07
N LEU A 28 -1.35 -9.92 4.84
CA LEU A 28 -2.52 -10.65 4.34
C LEU A 28 -2.31 -12.17 4.31
N VAL A 29 -1.14 -12.65 3.86
CA VAL A 29 -0.82 -14.08 3.87
C VAL A 29 -0.92 -14.63 5.29
N LYS A 30 -0.25 -13.99 6.25
CA LYS A 30 -0.28 -14.41 7.66
C LYS A 30 -1.70 -14.37 8.25
N THR A 31 -2.48 -13.33 7.93
CA THR A 31 -3.86 -13.23 8.39
C THR A 31 -4.71 -14.37 7.82
N LEU A 32 -4.60 -14.66 6.52
CA LEU A 32 -5.37 -15.71 5.86
C LEU A 32 -4.98 -17.12 6.34
N GLU A 33 -3.69 -17.38 6.53
CA GLU A 33 -3.19 -18.62 7.15
C GLU A 33 -3.74 -18.78 8.58
N GLY A 34 -3.74 -17.71 9.37
CA GLY A 34 -4.32 -17.70 10.71
C GLY A 34 -5.84 -17.96 10.75
N LEU A 35 -6.53 -17.72 9.64
CA LEU A 35 -7.95 -18.06 9.44
C LEU A 35 -8.17 -19.48 8.90
N GLY A 36 -7.09 -20.23 8.63
CA GLY A 36 -7.14 -21.60 8.11
C GLY A 36 -7.25 -21.70 6.59
N TYR A 37 -6.92 -20.63 5.86
CA TYR A 37 -6.85 -20.65 4.40
C TYR A 37 -5.43 -20.94 3.90
N GLU A 38 -5.33 -21.33 2.63
CA GLU A 38 -4.06 -21.58 1.93
C GLU A 38 -3.82 -20.50 0.86
N PRO A 39 -3.31 -19.32 1.24
CA PRO A 39 -3.04 -18.23 0.29
C PRO A 39 -1.85 -18.56 -0.61
N VAL A 40 -1.98 -18.21 -1.89
CA VAL A 40 -0.94 -18.31 -2.90
C VAL A 40 -0.54 -16.92 -3.36
N ARG A 41 0.77 -16.68 -3.47
CA ARG A 41 1.31 -15.48 -4.10
C ARG A 41 1.44 -15.64 -5.60
N THR A 42 0.98 -14.62 -6.30
CA THR A 42 1.20 -14.49 -7.75
C THR A 42 2.57 -13.87 -8.04
N ASN A 43 3.04 -13.98 -9.28
CA ASN A 43 4.31 -13.38 -9.72
C ASN A 43 4.36 -11.85 -9.55
N LYS A 44 3.21 -11.18 -9.52
CA LYS A 44 3.11 -9.73 -9.27
C LYS A 44 2.92 -9.37 -7.80
N GLY A 45 2.98 -10.33 -6.88
CA GLY A 45 2.83 -10.13 -5.44
C GLY A 45 1.39 -10.07 -4.92
N GLY A 46 0.38 -10.26 -5.79
CA GLY A 46 -1.01 -10.40 -5.35
C GLY A 46 -1.24 -11.68 -4.54
N VAL A 47 -2.15 -11.63 -3.57
CA VAL A 47 -2.51 -12.74 -2.67
C VAL A 47 -3.85 -13.31 -3.11
N HIS A 48 -3.91 -14.63 -3.33
CA HIS A 48 -5.09 -15.33 -3.82
C HIS A 48 -5.41 -16.53 -2.93
N VAL A 49 -6.68 -16.74 -2.62
CA VAL A 49 -7.17 -17.91 -1.88
C VAL A 49 -8.28 -18.57 -2.67
N VAL A 50 -8.25 -19.89 -2.77
CA VAL A 50 -9.36 -20.68 -3.32
C VAL A 50 -10.13 -21.30 -2.15
N VAL A 51 -11.39 -20.91 -2.00
CA VAL A 51 -12.32 -21.57 -1.07
C VAL A 51 -13.18 -22.54 -1.87
N LYS A 52 -12.94 -23.85 -1.69
CA LYS A 52 -13.71 -24.87 -2.41
C LYS A 52 -15.17 -24.85 -1.98
N GLY A 53 -16.07 -24.61 -2.94
CA GLY A 53 -17.50 -24.68 -2.74
C GLY A 53 -18.06 -26.08 -3.02
N ALA A 54 -19.37 -26.25 -2.82
CA ALA A 54 -20.08 -27.48 -3.17
C ALA A 54 -20.10 -27.77 -4.69
N ASN A 55 -19.95 -26.74 -5.52
CA ASN A 55 -19.87 -26.85 -6.98
C ASN A 55 -18.47 -26.37 -7.44
N ASP A 56 -17.65 -27.30 -7.92
CA ASP A 56 -16.31 -27.03 -8.47
C ASP A 56 -16.28 -27.01 -10.01
N ALA A 57 -17.45 -27.01 -10.66
CA ALA A 57 -17.58 -26.91 -12.11
C ALA A 57 -17.87 -25.46 -12.59
N GLN A 58 -18.34 -24.59 -11.69
CA GLN A 58 -18.63 -23.18 -11.99
C GLN A 58 -18.04 -22.27 -10.92
N HIS A 59 -17.00 -21.53 -11.29
CA HIS A 59 -16.21 -20.74 -10.34
C HIS A 59 -16.69 -19.28 -10.28
N ARG A 60 -16.42 -18.62 -9.15
CA ARG A 60 -16.63 -17.18 -8.95
C ARG A 60 -15.37 -16.58 -8.35
N VAL A 61 -15.08 -15.34 -8.72
CA VAL A 61 -13.92 -14.59 -8.21
C VAL A 61 -14.41 -13.29 -7.60
N VAL A 62 -13.93 -13.00 -6.40
CA VAL A 62 -14.07 -11.70 -5.74
C VAL A 62 -12.68 -11.12 -5.61
N THR A 63 -12.52 -9.84 -5.91
CA THR A 63 -11.24 -9.15 -5.85
C THR A 63 -11.38 -7.81 -5.13
N ALA A 64 -10.32 -7.44 -4.44
CA ALA A 64 -10.09 -6.13 -3.87
C ALA A 64 -8.61 -5.80 -4.06
N HIS A 65 -8.29 -4.51 -4.11
CA HIS A 65 -6.92 -4.05 -4.22
C HIS A 65 -6.48 -3.46 -2.88
N VAL A 66 -5.19 -3.62 -2.56
CA VAL A 66 -4.58 -3.12 -1.31
C VAL A 66 -3.47 -2.13 -1.58
N ASP A 67 -3.21 -1.83 -2.85
CA ASP A 67 -2.35 -0.73 -3.20
C ASP A 67 -3.05 0.61 -2.95
N THR A 68 -2.28 1.60 -2.51
CA THR A 68 -2.79 2.93 -2.18
C THR A 68 -2.25 3.99 -3.14
N LEU A 69 -2.87 5.16 -3.07
CA LEU A 69 -2.26 6.39 -3.56
C LEU A 69 -0.95 6.64 -2.81
N GLY A 70 -0.06 7.40 -3.44
CA GLY A 70 1.19 7.82 -2.82
C GLY A 70 2.01 8.72 -3.73
N ALA A 71 3.31 8.74 -3.50
CA ALA A 71 4.25 9.48 -4.32
C ALA A 71 5.59 8.77 -4.40
N ILE A 72 6.35 9.05 -5.45
CA ILE A 72 7.73 8.57 -5.63
C ILE A 72 8.68 9.77 -5.74
N VAL A 73 9.89 9.63 -5.20
CA VAL A 73 10.93 10.64 -5.36
C VAL A 73 11.42 10.64 -6.80
N ARG A 74 11.22 11.76 -7.50
CA ARG A 74 11.68 11.98 -8.88
C ARG A 74 13.06 12.61 -8.93
N ALA A 75 13.38 13.49 -7.97
CA ALA A 75 14.69 14.13 -7.88
C ALA A 75 14.94 14.67 -6.46
N VAL A 76 16.22 14.85 -6.12
CA VAL A 76 16.66 15.65 -4.97
C VAL A 76 17.07 17.03 -5.50
N LYS A 77 16.49 18.09 -4.95
CA LYS A 77 16.82 19.48 -5.32
C LYS A 77 18.13 19.93 -4.67
N PRO A 78 18.80 20.98 -5.18
CA PRO A 78 20.03 21.50 -4.58
C PRO A 78 19.90 21.96 -3.12
N ASP A 79 18.70 22.36 -2.70
CA ASP A 79 18.37 22.75 -1.32
C ASP A 79 18.09 21.55 -0.39
N GLY A 80 18.25 20.32 -0.88
CA GLY A 80 17.99 19.08 -0.15
C GLY A 80 16.52 18.64 -0.13
N ARG A 81 15.58 19.44 -0.66
CA ARG A 81 14.17 19.04 -0.72
C ARG A 81 13.94 17.99 -1.80
N LEU A 82 12.95 17.13 -1.58
CA LEU A 82 12.55 16.12 -2.55
C LEU A 82 11.56 16.70 -3.56
N LYS A 83 11.72 16.36 -4.84
CA LYS A 83 10.71 16.55 -5.88
C LYS A 83 9.98 15.22 -6.07
N LEU A 84 8.66 15.26 -5.98
CA LEU A 84 7.81 14.08 -6.04
C LEU A 84 7.11 13.94 -7.40
N ASP A 85 6.79 12.70 -7.74
CA ASP A 85 5.81 12.34 -8.77
C ASP A 85 4.69 11.52 -8.13
N ARG A 86 3.49 11.56 -8.72
CA ARG A 86 2.31 10.90 -8.12
C ARG A 86 2.30 9.41 -8.41
N ILE A 87 1.88 8.64 -7.42
CA ILE A 87 1.43 7.26 -7.59
C ILE A 87 -0.09 7.28 -7.45
N GLY A 88 -0.80 6.97 -8.55
CA GLY A 88 -2.25 7.09 -8.63
C GLY A 88 -2.75 8.50 -8.99
N GLY A 89 -4.07 8.71 -8.91
CA GLY A 89 -4.73 9.91 -9.44
C GLY A 89 -5.33 10.79 -8.34
N PHE A 90 -4.61 11.85 -7.95
CA PHE A 90 -5.13 12.87 -7.03
C PHE A 90 -4.50 14.27 -7.30
N PRO A 91 -5.19 15.36 -6.93
CA PRO A 91 -4.64 16.71 -6.91
C PRO A 91 -3.64 16.93 -5.77
N TRP A 92 -2.52 17.63 -6.03
CA TRP A 92 -1.49 17.88 -5.01
C TRP A 92 -1.97 18.66 -3.78
N ASN A 93 -2.97 19.54 -3.95
CA ASN A 93 -3.54 20.32 -2.86
C ASN A 93 -4.33 19.49 -1.85
N MET A 94 -4.70 18.23 -2.16
CA MET A 94 -5.36 17.34 -1.20
C MET A 94 -4.40 16.74 -0.16
N ILE A 95 -3.10 16.84 -0.40
CA ILE A 95 -2.07 16.29 0.48
C ILE A 95 -1.05 17.36 0.90
N GLU A 96 -1.39 18.63 0.70
CA GLU A 96 -0.57 19.74 1.18
C GLU A 96 -0.62 19.78 2.71
N GLY A 97 0.56 19.82 3.34
CA GLY A 97 0.70 19.80 4.80
C GLY A 97 0.63 18.40 5.42
N GLU A 98 0.35 17.35 4.64
CA GLU A 98 0.31 15.98 5.15
C GLU A 98 1.70 15.47 5.54
N ASN A 99 1.75 14.71 6.62
CA ASN A 99 2.95 13.98 7.01
C ASN A 99 3.15 12.80 6.06
N CYS A 100 4.40 12.50 5.76
CA CYS A 100 4.76 11.38 4.89
C CYS A 100 5.96 10.61 5.41
N LEU A 101 6.08 9.38 4.92
CA LEU A 101 7.23 8.51 5.10
C LEU A 101 7.92 8.33 3.75
N VAL A 102 9.23 8.50 3.73
CA VAL A 102 10.09 8.25 2.58
C VAL A 102 10.83 6.95 2.82
N HIS A 103 10.52 5.92 2.03
CA HIS A 103 11.17 4.62 2.08
C HIS A 103 12.39 4.59 1.13
N VAL A 104 13.57 4.37 1.68
CA VAL A 104 14.84 4.42 0.95
C VAL A 104 15.22 3.02 0.46
N ALA A 105 14.97 2.73 -0.82
CA ALA A 105 15.15 1.39 -1.40
C ALA A 105 16.54 0.78 -1.19
N SER A 106 17.61 1.58 -1.25
CA SER A 106 18.99 1.07 -1.12
C SER A 106 19.39 0.68 0.30
N SER A 107 18.70 1.19 1.32
CA SER A 107 19.08 0.98 2.73
C SER A 107 17.95 0.39 3.58
N GLY A 108 16.74 0.29 3.05
CA GLY A 108 15.55 -0.10 3.80
C GLY A 108 15.12 0.90 4.88
N LYS A 109 15.78 2.06 5.00
CA LYS A 109 15.46 3.06 6.01
C LYS A 109 14.20 3.82 5.64
N THR A 110 13.48 4.27 6.66
CA THR A 110 12.31 5.12 6.55
C THR A 110 12.59 6.47 7.19
N ILE A 111 12.25 7.56 6.50
CA ILE A 111 12.48 8.94 6.95
C ILE A 111 11.16 9.68 6.95
N SER A 112 10.80 10.36 8.04
CA SER A 112 9.59 11.19 8.10
C SER A 112 9.79 12.54 7.42
N GLY A 113 8.73 13.08 6.84
CA GLY A 113 8.70 14.43 6.28
C GLY A 113 7.29 14.99 6.20
N THR A 114 7.16 16.16 5.57
CA THR A 114 5.88 16.82 5.32
C THR A 114 5.84 17.29 3.87
N ILE A 115 4.69 17.12 3.22
CA ILE A 115 4.50 17.47 1.81
C ILE A 115 4.11 18.95 1.73
N LEU A 116 4.91 19.75 1.04
CA LEU A 116 4.66 21.18 0.85
C LEU A 116 4.59 21.50 -0.64
N VAL A 117 3.50 22.14 -1.06
CA VAL A 117 3.36 22.62 -2.44
C VAL A 117 4.09 23.95 -2.54
N HIS A 118 4.97 24.08 -3.52
CA HIS A 118 5.58 25.38 -3.79
C HIS A 118 4.59 26.22 -4.59
N GLN A 119 3.92 27.16 -3.92
CA GLN A 119 3.30 28.28 -4.61
C GLN A 119 4.41 29.27 -4.97
N THR A 120 4.67 29.43 -6.27
CA THR A 120 5.38 30.62 -6.75
C THR A 120 4.41 31.78 -6.61
N SER A 121 4.51 32.55 -5.53
CA SER A 121 3.94 33.91 -5.45
C SER A 121 4.73 34.86 -6.34
#